data_AF-B8GGK3-F1
#
_entry.id   AF-B8GGK3-F1
#
_cell.length_a   1.000
_cell.length_b   1.000
_cell.length_c   1.000
_cell.angle_alpha   90.00
_cell.angle_beta   90.00
_cell.angle_gamma   90.00
#
_symmetry.space_group_name_H-M   'P 1'
#
loop_
_entity.id
_entity.type
_entity.pdbx_description
1 polymer ?
#
loop_
_entity_poly.entity_id
_entity_poly.type
_entity_poly.pdbx_seq_one_letter_code
_entity_poly.pdbx_strand_id
1 'polypeptide(L)'
;MTLNDAQQIFSFFFAIYFFMIVERSHQTYRPWDTYQAIRGRSHNINRLVLAWIVLMILPVTQFAILFTLLGSFDVPFDATINGVFRIILISISSFFTFGYFRIYEGFLHRSPEMFFPEDELRELAFELRPDFWAHFIPGALYLIVPTLLLVTALYI
;
A
#
# COMPACT_ATOMS: atom_id res chain seq x y z
N MET A 1 7.82 4.83 -25.77
CA MET A 1 6.82 5.84 -25.41
C MET A 1 7.36 6.63 -24.24
N THR A 2 7.38 7.96 -24.33
CA THR A 2 7.68 8.85 -23.21
C THR A 2 6.48 8.91 -22.27
N LEU A 3 6.71 8.84 -20.96
CA LEU A 3 5.64 8.96 -19.96
C LEU A 3 5.06 10.37 -19.99
N ASN A 4 3.73 10.49 -19.90
CA ASN A 4 3.11 11.80 -19.73
C ASN A 4 3.37 12.35 -18.31
N ASP A 5 3.18 13.64 -18.11
CA ASP A 5 3.51 14.29 -16.84
C ASP A 5 2.71 13.68 -15.67
N ALA A 6 1.44 13.33 -15.90
CA ALA A 6 0.59 12.71 -14.90
C ALA A 6 1.13 11.35 -14.43
N GLN A 7 1.58 10.51 -15.36
CA GLN A 7 2.24 9.24 -15.10
C GLN A 7 3.55 9.44 -14.35
N GLN A 8 4.33 10.47 -14.68
CA GLN A 8 5.58 10.79 -13.97
C GLN A 8 5.32 11.17 -12.51
N ILE A 9 4.40 12.10 -12.27
CA ILE A 9 4.04 12.55 -10.91
C ILE A 9 3.47 11.38 -10.10
N PHE A 10 2.51 10.65 -10.67
CA PHE A 10 1.91 9.49 -10.01
C PHE A 10 2.95 8.43 -9.64
N SER A 11 3.85 8.09 -10.57
CA SER A 11 4.91 7.10 -10.32
C SER A 11 5.90 7.55 -9.26
N PHE A 12 6.25 8.84 -9.24
CA PHE A 12 7.15 9.40 -8.25
C PHE A 12 6.58 9.28 -6.83
N PHE A 13 5.33 9.72 -6.64
CA PHE A 13 4.67 9.63 -5.33
C PHE A 13 4.36 8.19 -4.93
N PHE A 14 3.93 7.35 -5.87
CA PHE A 14 3.76 5.92 -5.63
C PHE A 14 5.06 5.30 -5.13
N ALA A 15 6.20 5.55 -5.79
CA ALA A 15 7.48 5.00 -5.38
C ALA A 15 7.83 5.41 -3.94
N ILE A 16 7.69 6.71 -3.59
CA ILE A 16 7.94 7.20 -2.24
C ILE A 16 7.07 6.46 -1.21
N TYR A 17 5.75 6.46 -1.40
CA TYR A 17 4.84 5.84 -0.44
C TYR A 17 5.02 4.32 -0.35
N PHE A 18 5.25 3.67 -1.48
CA PHE A 18 5.51 2.24 -1.54
C PHE A 18 6.77 1.85 -0.78
N PHE A 19 7.89 2.56 -0.99
CA PHE A 19 9.12 2.31 -0.24
C PHE A 19 8.96 2.58 1.25
N MET A 20 8.26 3.65 1.65
CA MET A 20 7.96 3.92 3.06
C MET A 20 7.18 2.78 3.72
N ILE A 21 6.18 2.23 3.03
CA ILE A 21 5.40 1.08 3.52
C ILE A 21 6.26 -0.18 3.61
N VAL A 22 7.09 -0.43 2.60
CA VAL A 22 8.01 -1.58 2.62
C VAL A 22 8.98 -1.48 3.79
N GLU A 23 9.63 -0.33 3.98
CA GLU A 23 10.53 -0.11 5.10
C GLU A 23 9.82 -0.25 6.46
N ARG A 24 8.68 0.41 6.63
CA ARG A 24 7.93 0.40 7.89
C ARG A 24 7.49 -1.01 8.27
N SER A 25 6.93 -1.76 7.32
CA SER A 25 6.50 -3.13 7.57
C SER A 25 7.68 -4.07 7.84
N HIS A 26 8.86 -3.83 7.25
CA HIS A 26 10.08 -4.60 7.54
C HIS A 26 10.53 -4.40 8.98
N GLN A 27 10.60 -3.14 9.41
CA GLN A 27 11.05 -2.76 10.75
C GLN A 27 10.10 -3.29 11.82
N THR A 28 8.78 -3.22 11.61
CA THR A 28 7.79 -3.61 12.61
C THR A 28 7.52 -5.12 12.63
N TYR A 29 7.26 -5.74 11.47
CA TYR A 29 6.73 -7.11 11.42
C TYR A 29 7.65 -8.13 10.77
N ARG A 30 8.79 -7.69 10.23
CA ARG A 30 9.80 -8.52 9.53
C ARG A 30 9.20 -9.52 8.52
N PRO A 31 8.23 -9.14 7.66
CA PRO A 31 7.58 -10.09 6.76
C PRO A 31 8.53 -10.76 5.76
N TRP A 32 9.66 -10.12 5.46
CA TRP A 32 10.68 -10.63 4.53
C TRP A 32 11.80 -11.42 5.22
N ASP A 33 11.56 -12.01 6.38
CA ASP A 33 12.48 -13.00 6.98
C ASP A 33 12.46 -14.32 6.17
N THR A 34 13.03 -14.24 4.97
CA THR A 34 13.14 -15.34 4.01
C THR A 34 14.03 -16.45 4.53
N TYR A 35 15.00 -16.15 5.39
CA TYR A 35 15.88 -17.15 5.97
C TYR A 35 15.10 -18.15 6.84
N GLN A 36 14.28 -17.64 7.76
CA GLN A 36 13.44 -18.51 8.61
C GLN A 36 12.33 -19.18 7.80
N ALA A 37 11.79 -18.52 6.78
CA ALA A 37 10.80 -19.11 5.89
C ALA A 37 11.37 -20.32 5.10
N ILE A 38 12.59 -20.19 4.55
CA ILE A 38 13.29 -21.28 3.85
C ILE A 38 13.60 -22.44 4.80
N ARG A 39 13.83 -22.16 6.08
CA ARG A 39 13.99 -23.18 7.14
C ARG A 39 12.69 -23.88 7.54
N GLY A 40 11.56 -23.56 6.89
CA GLY A 40 10.28 -24.23 7.11
C GLY A 40 9.48 -23.72 8.31
N ARG A 41 9.83 -22.55 8.88
CA ARG A 41 9.05 -21.95 9.97
C ARG A 41 7.71 -21.44 9.45
N SER A 42 6.62 -22.10 9.82
CA SER A 42 5.26 -21.83 9.34
C SER A 42 4.82 -20.37 9.55
N HIS A 43 5.10 -19.79 10.72
CA HIS A 43 4.79 -18.39 11.03
C HIS A 43 5.45 -17.42 10.03
N ASN A 44 6.73 -17.62 9.72
CA ASN A 44 7.47 -16.80 8.75
C ASN A 44 6.96 -17.02 7.33
N ILE A 45 6.62 -18.26 6.95
CA ILE A 45 6.01 -18.53 5.64
C ILE A 45 4.67 -17.81 5.51
N ASN A 46 3.81 -17.88 6.52
CA ASN A 46 2.51 -17.20 6.52
C ASN A 46 2.66 -15.68 6.38
N ARG A 47 3.57 -15.07 7.15
CA ARG A 47 3.88 -13.63 7.04
C ARG A 47 4.40 -13.27 5.65
N LEU A 48 5.35 -14.06 5.14
CA LEU A 48 5.96 -13.84 3.84
C LEU A 48 4.92 -13.91 2.71
N VAL A 49 4.08 -14.95 2.71
CA VAL A 49 3.00 -15.12 1.72
C VAL A 49 1.99 -13.98 1.80
N LEU A 50 1.54 -13.64 3.01
CA LEU A 50 0.60 -12.54 3.20
C LEU A 50 1.19 -11.20 2.74
N ALA A 51 2.45 -10.92 3.06
CA ALA A 51 3.13 -9.71 2.63
C ALA A 51 3.35 -9.66 1.12
N TRP A 52 3.72 -10.77 0.47
CA TRP A 52 3.80 -10.82 -0.98
C TRP A 52 2.46 -10.51 -1.64
N ILE A 53 1.36 -11.08 -1.14
CA ILE A 53 0.04 -10.84 -1.71
C ILE A 53 -0.39 -9.39 -1.45
N VAL A 54 -0.40 -8.96 -0.19
CA VAL A 54 -1.04 -7.71 0.23
C VAL A 54 -0.14 -6.49 0.09
N LEU A 55 1.17 -6.60 0.33
CA LEU A 55 2.10 -5.47 0.28
C LEU A 55 2.87 -5.35 -1.04
N MET A 56 2.86 -6.38 -1.91
CA MET A 56 3.56 -6.33 -3.20
C MET A 56 2.61 -6.49 -4.38
N ILE A 57 1.97 -7.66 -4.52
CA ILE A 57 1.19 -8.01 -5.71
C ILE A 57 -0.01 -7.07 -5.87
N LEU A 58 -0.83 -6.92 -4.84
CA LEU A 58 -2.03 -6.08 -4.94
C LEU A 58 -1.71 -4.59 -5.19
N PRO A 59 -0.79 -3.93 -4.45
CA PRO A 59 -0.42 -2.54 -4.71
C PRO A 59 0.18 -2.32 -6.09
N VAL A 60 1.08 -3.20 -6.54
CA VAL A 60 1.70 -3.08 -7.87
C VAL A 60 0.67 -3.31 -8.97
N THR A 61 -0.27 -4.22 -8.77
CA THR A 61 -1.37 -4.46 -9.72
C THR A 61 -2.28 -3.24 -9.83
N GLN A 62 -2.71 -2.67 -8.69
CA GLN A 62 -3.51 -1.44 -8.69
C GLN A 62 -2.75 -0.27 -9.29
N PHE A 63 -1.46 -0.12 -8.98
CA PHE A 63 -0.59 0.86 -9.63
C PHE A 63 -0.59 0.70 -11.14
N ALA A 64 -0.37 -0.51 -11.67
CA ALA A 64 -0.32 -0.75 -13.11
C ALA A 64 -1.65 -0.40 -13.82
N ILE A 65 -2.78 -0.70 -13.19
CA ILE A 65 -4.12 -0.34 -13.69
C ILE A 65 -4.26 1.18 -13.74
N LEU A 66 -3.99 1.87 -12.64
CA LEU A 66 -4.13 3.33 -12.54
C LEU A 66 -3.14 4.07 -13.46
N PHE A 67 -1.92 3.56 -13.57
CA PHE A 67 -0.88 4.10 -14.43
C PHE A 67 -1.24 3.99 -15.91
N THR A 68 -1.83 2.86 -16.31
CA THR A 68 -2.34 2.65 -17.67
C THR A 68 -3.53 3.55 -17.95
N LEU A 69 -4.41 3.72 -16.95
CA LEU A 69 -5.52 4.66 -17.04
C LEU A 69 -5.01 6.09 -17.24
N LEU A 70 -4.07 6.58 -16.42
CA LEU A 70 -3.46 7.90 -16.58
C LEU A 70 -2.78 8.10 -17.94
N GLY A 71 -2.21 7.05 -18.53
CA GLY A 71 -1.62 7.11 -19.87
C GLY A 71 -2.64 7.21 -21.00
N SER A 72 -3.90 6.87 -20.71
CA SER A 72 -5.00 6.89 -21.68
C SER A 72 -5.72 8.25 -21.72
N PHE A 73 -5.47 9.12 -20.75
CA PHE A 73 -6.06 10.46 -20.67
C PHE A 73 -4.98 11.53 -20.85
N ASP A 74 -5.29 12.56 -21.62
CA ASP A 74 -4.45 13.75 -21.72
C ASP A 74 -4.83 14.70 -20.59
N VAL A 75 -4.06 14.68 -19.50
CA VAL A 75 -4.29 15.52 -18.32
C VAL A 75 -3.34 16.72 -18.39
N PRO A 76 -3.80 17.90 -18.85
CA PRO A 76 -2.92 19.06 -18.95
C PRO A 76 -2.64 19.64 -17.57
N PHE A 77 -1.36 19.95 -17.36
CA PHE A 77 -0.85 20.65 -16.18
C PHE A 77 -0.50 22.09 -16.54
N ASP A 78 -1.49 22.96 -16.47
CA ASP A 78 -1.29 24.39 -16.62
C ASP A 78 -0.93 25.03 -15.27
N ALA A 79 -0.25 26.18 -15.28
CA ALA A 79 0.02 26.98 -14.07
C ALA A 79 -1.23 27.70 -13.51
N THR A 80 -2.40 27.09 -13.67
CA THR A 80 -3.69 27.57 -13.17
C THR A 80 -4.05 26.86 -11.87
N ILE A 81 -5.02 27.40 -11.13
CA ILE A 81 -5.54 26.76 -9.90
C ILE A 81 -6.02 25.33 -10.20
N ASN A 82 -6.64 25.09 -11.36
CA ASN A 82 -7.08 23.77 -11.78
C ASN A 82 -5.90 22.82 -12.02
N GLY A 83 -4.83 23.28 -12.67
CA GLY A 83 -3.64 22.45 -12.88
C GLY A 83 -2.95 22.08 -11.56
N VAL A 84 -2.83 23.04 -10.63
CA VAL A 84 -2.32 22.76 -9.27
C VAL A 84 -3.19 21.73 -8.54
N PHE A 85 -4.52 21.87 -8.63
CA PHE A 85 -5.44 20.92 -8.01
C PHE A 85 -5.31 19.51 -8.60
N ARG A 86 -5.17 19.38 -9.93
CA ARG A 86 -4.91 18.09 -10.59
C ARG A 86 -3.60 17.44 -10.13
N ILE A 87 -2.52 18.21 -10.00
CA ILE A 87 -1.24 17.73 -9.48
C ILE A 87 -1.42 17.19 -8.06
N ILE A 88 -2.10 17.94 -7.17
CA ILE A 88 -2.38 17.52 -5.79
C ILE A 88 -3.22 16.24 -5.78
N LEU A 89 -4.30 16.17 -6.56
CA LEU A 89 -5.16 14.99 -6.62
C LEU A 89 -4.42 13.75 -7.11
N ILE A 90 -3.61 13.87 -8.17
CA ILE A 90 -2.82 12.75 -8.69
C ILE A 90 -1.77 12.32 -7.67
N SER A 91 -1.13 13.25 -6.97
CA SER A 91 -0.16 12.93 -5.92
C SER A 91 -0.82 12.19 -4.76
N ILE A 92 -1.94 12.70 -4.24
CA ILE A 92 -2.71 12.08 -3.15
C ILE A 92 -3.30 10.75 -3.59
N SER A 93 -3.64 10.58 -4.86
CA SER A 93 -4.21 9.32 -5.34
C SER A 93 -3.28 8.13 -5.12
N SER A 94 -1.97 8.35 -5.06
CA SER A 94 -0.97 7.31 -4.79
C SER A 94 -0.98 6.80 -3.33
N PHE A 95 -1.75 7.43 -2.43
CA PHE A 95 -1.87 7.01 -1.02
C PHE A 95 -2.54 5.65 -0.84
N PHE A 96 -3.11 5.04 -1.88
CA PHE A 96 -3.73 3.72 -1.75
C PHE A 96 -2.76 2.65 -1.22
N THR A 97 -1.45 2.83 -1.38
CA THR A 97 -0.41 1.98 -0.80
C THR A 97 -0.52 1.85 0.72
N PHE A 98 -0.89 2.92 1.43
CA PHE A 98 -1.17 2.89 2.87
C PHE A 98 -2.40 2.03 3.20
N GLY A 99 -3.38 1.96 2.30
CA GLY A 99 -4.55 1.11 2.46
C GLY A 99 -4.19 -0.36 2.53
N TYR A 100 -3.31 -0.81 1.63
CA TYR A 100 -2.79 -2.17 1.65
C TYR A 100 -1.99 -2.49 2.91
N PHE A 101 -1.18 -1.55 3.39
CA PHE A 101 -0.49 -1.71 4.67
C PHE A 101 -1.45 -1.92 5.84
N ARG A 102 -2.51 -1.11 5.94
CA ARG A 102 -3.54 -1.25 6.98
C ARG A 102 -4.33 -2.56 6.86
N ILE A 103 -4.60 -3.02 5.64
CA ILE A 103 -5.24 -4.32 5.42
C ILE A 103 -4.33 -5.45 5.90
N TYR A 104 -3.03 -5.37 5.57
CA TYR A 104 -2.02 -6.31 6.05
C TYR A 104 -1.97 -6.35 7.59
N GLU A 105 -1.90 -5.19 8.24
CA GLU A 105 -1.99 -5.08 9.72
C GLU A 105 -3.28 -5.72 10.23
N GLY A 106 -4.43 -5.44 9.61
CA GLY A 106 -5.70 -6.05 9.99
C GLY A 106 -5.59 -7.57 10.06
N PHE A 107 -5.07 -8.23 9.02
CA PHE A 107 -4.89 -9.67 9.01
C PHE A 107 -3.93 -10.17 10.11
N LEU A 108 -2.82 -9.47 10.35
CA LEU A 108 -1.91 -9.81 11.44
C LEU A 108 -2.59 -9.72 12.81
N HIS A 109 -3.35 -8.65 13.05
CA HIS A 109 -4.04 -8.42 14.32
C HIS A 109 -5.24 -9.36 14.53
N ARG A 110 -5.85 -9.87 13.46
CA ARG A 110 -6.95 -10.84 13.56
C ARG A 110 -6.50 -12.18 14.12
N SER A 111 -5.29 -12.62 13.78
CA SER A 111 -4.80 -13.95 14.14
C SER A 111 -3.28 -13.93 14.32
N PRO A 112 -2.77 -13.20 15.33
CA PRO A 112 -1.34 -12.95 15.47
C PRO A 112 -0.54 -14.25 15.70
N GLU A 113 -1.13 -15.24 16.37
CA GLU A 113 -0.56 -16.58 16.58
C GLU A 113 -0.26 -17.34 15.28
N MET A 114 -0.97 -17.05 14.18
CA MET A 114 -0.65 -17.67 12.88
C MET A 114 0.61 -17.09 12.24
N PHE A 115 1.02 -15.89 12.66
CA PHE A 115 2.07 -15.10 12.01
C PHE A 115 3.31 -14.93 12.86
N PHE A 116 3.19 -14.98 14.19
CA PHE A 116 4.29 -14.75 15.12
C PHE A 116 4.38 -15.89 16.13
N PRO A 117 5.59 -16.39 16.43
CA PRO A 117 5.81 -17.31 17.55
C PRO A 117 5.61 -16.59 18.90
N GLU A 118 5.40 -17.35 19.98
CA GLU A 118 5.02 -16.80 21.30
C GLU A 118 6.02 -15.78 21.88
N ASP A 119 7.31 -15.96 21.60
CA ASP A 119 8.38 -15.03 22.00
C ASP A 119 8.24 -13.68 21.29
N GLU A 120 8.05 -13.68 19.96
CA GLU A 120 7.80 -12.46 19.19
C GLU A 120 6.47 -11.80 19.58
N LEU A 121 5.42 -12.58 19.90
CA LEU A 121 4.15 -12.05 20.37
C LEU A 121 4.27 -11.28 21.68
N ARG A 122 5.15 -11.72 22.58
CA ARG A 122 5.40 -11.00 23.84
C ARG A 122 6.11 -9.67 23.60
N GLU A 123 7.03 -9.62 22.65
CA GLU A 123 7.69 -8.37 22.24
C GLU A 123 6.70 -7.41 21.59
N LEU A 124 5.79 -7.92 20.76
CA LEU A 124 4.79 -7.15 20.03
C LEU A 124 3.46 -6.96 20.80
N ALA A 125 3.37 -7.40 22.05
CA ALA A 125 2.10 -7.46 22.80
C ALA A 125 1.40 -6.11 22.94
N PHE A 126 2.16 -5.01 22.99
CA PHE A 126 1.60 -3.65 23.04
C PHE A 126 1.11 -3.15 21.68
N GLU A 127 1.71 -3.64 20.60
CA GLU A 127 1.41 -3.23 19.22
C GLU A 127 0.28 -4.05 18.62
N LEU A 128 0.26 -5.37 18.84
CA LEU A 128 -0.72 -6.32 18.32
C LEU A 128 -1.94 -6.46 19.24
N ARG A 129 -2.73 -5.38 19.41
CA ARG A 129 -4.07 -5.52 20.01
C ARG A 129 -5.04 -6.10 18.98
N PRO A 130 -5.81 -7.15 19.31
CA PRO A 130 -6.70 -7.80 18.35
C PRO A 130 -7.90 -6.90 18.02
N ASP A 131 -7.72 -6.01 17.06
CA ASP A 131 -8.76 -5.19 16.47
C ASP A 131 -8.59 -5.13 14.95
N PHE A 132 -9.10 -6.18 14.29
CA PHE A 132 -9.08 -6.28 12.83
C PHE A 132 -9.76 -5.08 12.17
N TRP A 133 -10.92 -4.67 12.69
CA TRP A 133 -11.76 -3.67 12.04
C TRP A 133 -11.16 -2.26 12.12
N ALA A 134 -10.48 -1.94 13.22
CA ALA A 134 -9.75 -0.67 13.36
C ALA A 134 -8.65 -0.47 12.31
N HIS A 135 -8.13 -1.56 11.73
CA HIS A 135 -7.12 -1.50 10.67
C HIS A 135 -7.75 -1.69 9.29
N PHE A 136 -8.63 -2.67 9.13
CA PHE A 136 -9.20 -3.03 7.84
C PHE A 136 -10.10 -1.94 7.26
N ILE A 137 -10.96 -1.29 8.07
CA ILE A 137 -11.89 -0.26 7.57
C ILE A 137 -11.12 0.96 7.05
N PRO A 138 -10.19 1.58 7.81
CA PRO A 138 -9.35 2.63 7.27
C PRO A 138 -8.55 2.17 6.05
N GLY A 139 -8.06 0.92 6.05
CA GLY A 139 -7.35 0.35 4.91
C GLY A 139 -8.18 0.33 3.64
N ALA A 140 -9.42 -0.17 3.69
CA ALA A 140 -10.34 -0.16 2.57
C ALA A 140 -10.68 1.27 2.10
N LEU A 141 -10.87 2.21 3.03
CA LEU A 141 -11.10 3.62 2.69
C LEU A 141 -9.90 4.25 1.99
N TYR A 142 -8.68 3.95 2.44
CA TYR A 142 -7.45 4.39 1.78
C TYR A 142 -7.27 3.74 0.40
N LEU A 143 -7.91 2.62 0.08
CA LEU A 143 -7.93 2.11 -1.30
C LEU A 143 -8.96 2.85 -2.16
N ILE A 144 -10.18 2.98 -1.64
CA ILE A 144 -11.33 3.47 -2.42
C ILE A 144 -11.20 4.97 -2.67
N VAL A 145 -10.96 5.78 -1.65
CA VAL A 145 -10.98 7.25 -1.77
C VAL A 145 -9.91 7.75 -2.72
N PRO A 146 -8.62 7.38 -2.61
CA PRO A 146 -7.59 7.85 -3.53
C PRO A 146 -7.82 7.38 -4.98
N THR A 147 -8.37 6.18 -5.17
CA THR A 147 -8.78 5.68 -6.50
C THR A 147 -9.87 6.57 -7.10
N LEU A 148 -10.89 6.90 -6.32
CA LEU A 148 -11.97 7.80 -6.76
C LEU A 148 -11.45 9.22 -7.03
N LEU A 149 -10.50 9.71 -6.25
CA LEU A 149 -9.86 11.02 -6.47
C LEU A 149 -9.09 11.05 -7.81
N LEU A 150 -8.37 9.99 -8.15
CA LEU A 150 -7.71 9.89 -9.46
C LEU A 150 -8.73 9.90 -10.58
N VAL A 151 -9.76 9.07 -10.48
CA VAL A 151 -10.84 9.03 -11.48
C VAL A 151 -11.46 10.42 -11.63
N THR A 152 -11.72 11.11 -10.52
CA THR A 152 -12.26 12.48 -10.54
C THR A 152 -11.30 13.47 -11.21
N ALA A 153 -9.99 13.37 -10.95
CA ALA A 153 -8.97 14.22 -11.56
C ALA A 153 -8.85 14.03 -13.09
N LEU A 154 -9.29 12.89 -13.62
CA LEU A 154 -9.34 12.63 -15.06
C LEU A 154 -10.50 13.33 -15.76
N TYR A 155 -11.58 13.65 -15.04
CA TYR A 155 -12.82 14.20 -15.61
C TYR A 155 -13.06 15.69 -15.32
N ILE A 156 -12.24 16.31 -14.46
CA ILE A 156 -12.27 17.75 -14.14
C ILE A 156 -11.10 18.43 -14.84
#